data_AF-A0AB74U6G8-F1
#
_entry.id   AF-A0AB74U6G8-F1
#
_cell.length_a   1.000
_cell.length_b   1.000
_cell.length_c   1.000
_cell.angle_alpha   90.00
_cell.angle_beta   90.00
_cell.angle_gamma   90.00
#
_symmetry.space_group_name_H-M   'P 1'
#
loop_
_entity.id
_entity.type
_entity.pdbx_description
1 polymer ?
#
loop_
_entity_poly.entity_id
_entity_poly.type
_entity_poly.pdbx_seq_one_letter_code
_entity_poly.pdbx_strand_id
1 'polypeptide(L)'
;MSDEIELKLALAESAPAALAAHPLLSTLATATHTLGNCYYDTPDGALEAARVALRVRRIGDKRVQTLKSAAASHGGLSSRGEWEWSLDERVCNAVGLDETGLRELEHPALAGVDLTQLRPAFTTDFERRTWCYREGEAEIEIALDQGEIRADGATLAIRELELELKAGAPEALWRLAETLCQPVGAGGTPLAARPANHSKASRAGALRHGWPRPPAHAPEASLDALIEALDVWQDSGDPAWLRCAQTRLAALATQGSHPALATLSAPLSGGEMPWASSAWLALRRLG
;
A
#
# COMPACT_ATOMS: atom_id res chain seq x y z
N MET A 1 15.02 -5.57 14.16
CA MET A 1 13.65 -5.04 14.14
C MET A 1 13.75 -3.61 13.70
N SER A 2 13.15 -3.29 12.56
CA SER A 2 12.92 -1.90 12.16
C SER A 2 11.42 -1.70 12.08
N ASP A 3 10.93 -0.61 12.67
CA ASP A 3 9.58 -0.16 12.41
C ASP A 3 9.58 0.48 11.01
N GLU A 4 8.82 -0.09 10.08
CA GLU A 4 8.59 0.48 8.76
C GLU A 4 7.46 1.49 8.89
N ILE A 5 7.72 2.75 8.54
CA ILE A 5 6.72 3.82 8.47
C ILE A 5 6.67 4.32 7.03
N GLU A 6 5.51 4.16 6.39
CA GLU A 6 5.32 4.53 4.99
C GLU A 6 3.99 5.27 4.76
N LEU A 7 3.96 6.23 3.84
CA LEU A 7 2.73 6.81 3.31
C LEU A 7 2.49 6.27 1.90
N LYS A 8 1.33 5.66 1.67
CA LYS A 8 0.97 5.02 0.41
C LYS A 8 -0.18 5.73 -0.30
N LEU A 9 0.04 6.02 -1.58
CA LEU A 9 -0.94 6.60 -2.48
C LEU A 9 -1.17 5.65 -3.67
N ALA A 10 -2.42 5.28 -3.92
CA ALA A 10 -2.83 4.67 -5.18
C ALA A 10 -2.83 5.73 -6.29
N LEU A 11 -2.37 5.33 -7.48
CA LEU A 11 -2.19 6.22 -8.62
C LEU A 11 -3.21 5.91 -9.74
N ALA A 12 -3.75 6.97 -10.35
CA ALA A 12 -4.48 6.85 -11.59
C ALA A 12 -3.56 6.40 -12.73
N GLU A 13 -4.13 5.96 -13.86
CA GLU A 13 -3.36 5.41 -14.98
C GLU A 13 -2.30 6.36 -15.55
N SER A 14 -2.59 7.64 -15.62
CA SER A 14 -1.67 8.67 -16.15
C SER A 14 -0.64 9.16 -15.12
N ALA A 15 -0.86 8.92 -13.83
CA ALA A 15 -0.09 9.51 -12.75
C ALA A 15 1.37 9.02 -12.65
N PRO A 16 1.73 7.75 -12.95
CA PRO A 16 3.12 7.32 -12.96
C PRO A 16 4.02 8.14 -13.90
N ALA A 17 3.54 8.45 -15.10
CA ALA A 17 4.28 9.28 -16.06
C ALA A 17 4.43 10.72 -15.57
N ALA A 18 3.36 11.29 -14.99
CA ALA A 18 3.39 12.62 -14.40
C ALA A 18 4.36 12.70 -13.21
N LEU A 19 4.36 11.69 -12.34
CA LEU A 19 5.28 11.61 -11.20
C LEU A 19 6.73 11.51 -11.68
N ALA A 20 7.03 10.62 -12.63
CA ALA A 20 8.39 10.46 -13.15
C ALA A 20 8.93 11.74 -13.83
N ALA A 21 8.05 12.59 -14.36
CA ALA A 21 8.38 13.89 -14.94
C ALA A 21 8.41 15.05 -13.93
N HIS A 22 8.11 14.80 -12.65
CA HIS A 22 8.00 15.84 -11.64
C HIS A 22 9.38 16.53 -11.41
N PRO A 23 9.47 17.88 -11.43
CA PRO A 23 10.74 18.60 -11.36
C PRO A 23 11.57 18.26 -10.12
N LEU A 24 10.91 18.05 -8.97
CA LEU A 24 11.60 17.61 -7.74
C LEU A 24 12.43 16.35 -7.99
N LEU A 25 11.85 15.34 -8.66
CA LEU A 25 12.49 14.05 -8.89
C LEU A 25 13.59 14.11 -9.94
N SER A 26 13.51 15.06 -10.89
CA SER A 26 14.51 15.23 -11.95
C SER A 26 15.93 15.55 -11.44
N THR A 27 16.03 16.05 -10.21
CA THR A 27 17.29 16.42 -9.56
C THR A 27 17.83 15.33 -8.63
N LEU A 28 17.03 14.30 -8.33
CA LEU A 28 17.38 13.25 -7.39
C LEU A 28 18.03 12.07 -8.10
N ALA A 29 18.95 11.40 -7.40
CA ALA A 29 19.45 10.11 -7.86
C ALA A 29 18.30 9.11 -7.94
N THR A 30 18.26 8.34 -9.03
CA THR A 30 17.21 7.34 -9.27
C THR A 30 17.79 5.97 -9.55
N ALA A 31 17.07 4.94 -9.13
CA ALA A 31 17.35 3.55 -9.47
C ALA A 31 16.07 2.86 -9.90
N THR A 32 16.18 1.88 -10.79
CA THR A 32 15.05 1.06 -11.24
C THR A 32 15.39 -0.40 -11.01
N HIS A 33 14.45 -1.13 -10.41
CA HIS A 33 14.57 -2.54 -10.09
C HIS A 33 13.33 -3.30 -10.55
N THR A 34 13.54 -4.42 -11.23
CA THR A 34 12.48 -5.42 -11.40
C THR A 34 12.44 -6.29 -10.17
N LEU A 35 11.30 -6.29 -9.46
CA LEU A 35 11.09 -7.01 -8.22
C LEU A 35 10.09 -8.14 -8.45
N GLY A 36 10.56 -9.37 -8.24
CA GLY A 36 9.70 -10.56 -8.19
C GLY A 36 9.56 -11.03 -6.75
N ASN A 37 8.32 -11.15 -6.26
CA ASN A 37 8.03 -11.53 -4.88
C ASN A 37 7.15 -12.76 -4.89
N CYS A 38 7.50 -13.76 -4.09
CA CYS A 38 6.63 -14.89 -3.77
C CYS A 38 6.19 -14.77 -2.32
N TYR A 39 4.88 -14.81 -2.09
CA TYR A 39 4.30 -14.78 -0.75
C TYR A 39 3.91 -16.18 -0.32
N TYR A 40 4.06 -16.46 0.96
CA TYR A 40 3.86 -17.79 1.55
C TYR A 40 2.80 -17.73 2.64
N ASP A 41 1.97 -18.75 2.67
CA ASP A 41 1.00 -18.97 3.74
C ASP A 41 0.71 -20.47 3.90
N THR A 42 0.00 -20.85 4.95
CA THR A 42 -0.53 -22.20 5.12
C THR A 42 -1.76 -22.41 4.22
N PRO A 43 -2.18 -23.67 3.97
CA PRO A 43 -3.35 -23.95 3.15
C PRO A 43 -4.64 -23.28 3.63
N ASP A 44 -4.76 -23.05 4.93
CA ASP A 44 -5.88 -22.41 5.61
C ASP A 44 -5.71 -20.90 5.84
N GLY A 45 -4.60 -20.29 5.39
CA GLY A 45 -4.39 -18.84 5.44
C GLY A 45 -4.10 -18.30 6.84
N ALA A 46 -3.33 -19.04 7.64
CA ALA A 46 -3.06 -18.68 9.02
C ALA A 46 -2.32 -17.34 9.17
N LEU A 47 -1.37 -17.02 8.27
CA LEU A 47 -0.62 -15.77 8.31
C LEU A 47 -1.51 -14.60 7.88
N GLU A 48 -2.28 -14.75 6.80
CA GLU A 48 -3.26 -13.76 6.35
C GLU A 48 -4.28 -13.45 7.44
N ALA A 49 -4.83 -14.46 8.10
CA ALA A 49 -5.78 -14.30 9.21
C ALA A 49 -5.16 -13.52 10.39
N ALA A 50 -3.85 -13.70 10.62
CA ALA A 50 -3.08 -12.94 11.61
C ALA A 50 -2.61 -11.55 11.09
N ARG A 51 -3.00 -11.17 9.86
CA ARG A 51 -2.56 -9.94 9.16
C ARG A 51 -1.04 -9.85 9.03
N VAL A 52 -0.38 -10.98 8.84
CA VAL A 52 1.07 -11.11 8.65
C VAL A 52 1.37 -11.51 7.22
N ALA A 53 2.42 -10.93 6.65
CA ALA A 53 2.88 -11.26 5.31
C ALA A 53 4.31 -11.83 5.38
N LEU A 54 4.47 -13.08 4.93
CA LEU A 54 5.77 -13.69 4.69
C LEU A 54 6.05 -13.71 3.19
N ARG A 55 7.19 -13.18 2.78
CA ARG A 55 7.62 -13.22 1.38
C ARG A 55 9.08 -13.58 1.21
N VAL A 56 9.40 -14.09 0.03
CA VAL A 56 10.75 -14.08 -0.54
C VAL A 56 10.75 -13.15 -1.75
N ARG A 57 11.60 -12.14 -1.72
CA ARG A 57 11.83 -11.20 -2.82
C ARG A 57 13.11 -11.58 -3.56
N ARG A 58 13.05 -11.53 -4.88
CA ARG A 58 14.19 -11.66 -5.79
C ARG A 58 14.55 -10.30 -6.37
N ILE A 59 15.83 -9.94 -6.28
CA ILE A 59 16.39 -8.71 -6.84
C ILE A 59 17.68 -9.07 -7.59
N GLY A 60 17.59 -9.25 -8.90
CA GLY A 60 18.65 -9.89 -9.67
C GLY A 60 18.92 -11.30 -9.13
N ASP A 61 20.16 -11.57 -8.74
CA ASP A 61 20.57 -12.86 -8.15
C ASP A 61 20.34 -12.96 -6.65
N LYS A 62 20.07 -11.84 -5.97
CA LYS A 62 19.87 -11.81 -4.52
C LYS A 62 18.48 -12.27 -4.13
N ARG A 63 18.39 -12.98 -3.01
CA ARG A 63 17.12 -13.40 -2.40
C ARG A 63 17.02 -12.90 -0.97
N VAL A 64 15.88 -12.32 -0.65
CA VAL A 64 15.63 -11.70 0.64
C VAL A 64 14.31 -12.23 1.19
N GLN A 65 14.34 -12.77 2.40
CA GLN A 65 13.15 -13.19 3.13
C GLN A 65 12.69 -12.06 4.05
N THR A 66 11.38 -11.79 4.04
CA THR A 66 10.78 -10.73 4.83
C THR A 66 9.54 -11.24 5.54
N LEU A 67 9.45 -11.02 6.86
CA LEU A 67 8.22 -11.11 7.62
C LEU A 67 7.74 -9.68 7.95
N LYS A 68 6.49 -9.35 7.64
CA LYS A 68 5.86 -8.08 8.02
C LYS A 68 4.66 -8.35 8.92
N SER A 69 4.59 -7.66 10.05
CA SER A 69 3.45 -7.78 10.98
C SER A 69 2.24 -6.96 10.53
N ALA A 70 1.15 -7.06 11.31
CA ALA A 70 -0.03 -6.25 11.11
C ALA A 70 0.31 -4.76 11.18
N ALA A 71 -0.18 -3.99 10.20
CA ALA A 71 -0.02 -2.55 10.18
C ALA A 71 -1.18 -1.84 10.88
N ALA A 72 -0.84 -0.80 11.66
CA ALA A 72 -1.77 0.29 11.92
C ALA A 72 -1.75 1.22 10.70
N SER A 73 -2.90 1.47 10.08
CA SER A 73 -3.02 2.33 8.89
C SER A 73 -4.02 3.44 9.16
N HIS A 74 -3.65 4.67 8.83
CA HIS A 74 -4.50 5.85 8.93
C HIS A 74 -4.24 6.79 7.76
N GLY A 75 -5.24 7.05 6.92
CA GLY A 75 -5.12 7.98 5.80
C GLY A 75 -4.06 7.58 4.77
N GLY A 76 -3.75 6.29 4.64
CA GLY A 76 -2.65 5.75 3.82
C GLY A 76 -1.27 5.74 4.49
N LEU A 77 -1.10 6.35 5.68
CA LEU A 77 0.10 6.19 6.50
C LEU A 77 0.01 4.88 7.25
N SER A 78 1.01 4.00 7.10
CA SER A 78 1.09 2.73 7.81
C SER A 78 2.39 2.59 8.59
N SER A 79 2.27 2.00 9.79
CA SER A 79 3.41 1.61 10.62
C SER A 79 3.28 0.14 10.99
N ARG A 80 4.37 -0.63 10.81
CA ARG A 80 4.43 -2.06 11.19
C ARG A 80 5.85 -2.51 11.49
N GLY A 81 5.96 -3.67 12.14
CA GLY A 81 7.24 -4.35 12.30
C GLY A 81 7.63 -5.06 11.02
N GLU A 82 8.90 -4.92 10.64
CA GLU A 82 9.51 -5.64 9.52
C GLU A 82 10.80 -6.34 9.95
N TRP A 83 10.94 -7.60 9.54
CA TRP A 83 12.13 -8.41 9.73
C TRP A 83 12.58 -8.93 8.37
N GLU A 84 13.76 -8.48 7.95
CA GLU A 84 14.34 -8.78 6.64
C GLU A 84 15.72 -9.41 6.80
N TRP A 85 15.99 -10.49 6.06
CA TRP A 85 17.31 -11.10 6.00
C TRP A 85 17.61 -11.75 4.65
N SER A 86 18.89 -11.78 4.30
CA SER A 86 19.38 -12.43 3.08
C SER A 86 19.30 -13.95 3.18
N LEU A 87 18.94 -14.58 2.05
CA LEU A 87 18.94 -16.03 1.86
C LEU A 87 20.18 -16.56 1.10
N ASP A 88 21.11 -15.69 0.71
CA ASP A 88 22.23 -16.07 -0.18
C ASP A 88 23.16 -17.12 0.45
N GLU A 89 23.27 -17.13 1.78
CA GLU A 89 24.12 -18.06 2.55
C GLU A 89 23.31 -18.95 3.50
N ARG A 90 21.99 -19.03 3.30
CA ARG A 90 21.07 -19.80 4.17
C ARG A 90 20.71 -21.14 3.52
N VAL A 91 20.49 -22.15 4.36
CA VAL A 91 19.90 -23.42 3.93
C VAL A 91 18.38 -23.24 3.86
N CYS A 92 17.83 -23.17 2.65
CA CYS A 92 16.40 -23.08 2.43
C CYS A 92 15.74 -24.47 2.29
N ASN A 93 14.49 -24.59 2.72
CA ASN A 93 13.67 -25.77 2.47
C ASN A 93 13.28 -25.91 0.98
N ALA A 94 12.51 -26.95 0.64
CA ALA A 94 12.12 -27.25 -0.74
C ALA A 94 11.31 -26.12 -1.43
N VAL A 95 10.62 -25.28 -0.66
CA VAL A 95 9.84 -24.14 -1.17
C VAL A 95 10.62 -22.82 -1.16
N GLY A 96 11.88 -22.84 -0.72
CA GLY A 96 12.79 -21.68 -0.76
C GLY A 96 12.76 -20.79 0.48
N LEU A 97 12.21 -21.25 1.59
CA LEU A 97 12.19 -20.52 2.87
C LEU A 97 13.33 -20.95 3.79
N ASP A 98 13.91 -19.98 4.51
CA ASP A 98 14.72 -20.25 5.70
C ASP A 98 13.80 -20.41 6.93
N GLU A 99 13.42 -21.65 7.22
CA GLU A 99 12.57 -21.95 8.38
C GLU A 99 13.29 -21.78 9.71
N THR A 100 14.61 -21.98 9.75
CA THR A 100 15.40 -21.80 10.98
C THR A 100 15.35 -20.33 11.38
N GLY A 101 15.63 -19.42 10.44
CA GLY A 101 15.50 -17.99 10.67
C GLY A 101 14.10 -17.58 11.10
N LEU A 102 13.04 -18.20 10.54
CA LEU A 102 11.65 -17.93 10.98
C LEU A 102 11.39 -18.36 12.43
N ARG A 103 11.93 -19.50 12.87
CA ARG A 103 11.79 -19.96 14.27
C ARG A 103 12.53 -19.05 15.23
N GLU A 104 13.73 -18.59 14.84
CA GLU A 104 14.56 -17.68 15.64
C GLU A 104 13.94 -16.29 15.84
N LEU A 105 12.98 -15.88 14.99
CA LEU A 105 12.26 -14.61 15.20
C LEU A 105 11.37 -14.63 16.45
N GLU A 106 10.93 -15.81 16.90
CA GLU A 106 9.96 -15.98 18.01
C GLU A 106 8.72 -15.07 17.89
N HIS A 107 8.31 -14.74 16.65
CA HIS A 107 7.25 -13.78 16.41
C HIS A 107 5.89 -14.37 16.83
N PRO A 108 5.03 -13.66 17.59
CA PRO A 108 3.76 -14.19 18.10
C PRO A 108 2.82 -14.75 17.02
N ALA A 109 2.78 -14.12 15.83
CA ALA A 109 1.96 -14.61 14.73
C ALA A 109 2.44 -15.92 14.09
N LEU A 110 3.68 -16.35 14.38
CA LEU A 110 4.20 -17.65 13.98
C LEU A 110 3.97 -18.72 15.07
N ALA A 111 3.53 -18.31 16.28
CA ALA A 111 3.28 -19.25 17.35
C ALA A 111 2.11 -20.18 16.99
N GLY A 112 2.38 -21.49 16.96
CA GLY A 112 1.40 -22.50 16.59
C GLY A 112 1.20 -22.68 15.08
N VAL A 113 1.86 -21.88 14.24
CA VAL A 113 1.89 -22.12 12.79
C VAL A 113 2.85 -23.27 12.51
N ASP A 114 2.37 -24.31 11.84
CA ASP A 114 3.22 -25.37 11.31
C ASP A 114 3.97 -24.85 10.08
N LEU A 115 5.21 -24.38 10.29
CA LEU A 115 6.05 -23.82 9.23
C LEU A 115 6.30 -24.79 8.07
N THR A 116 6.16 -26.10 8.29
CA THR A 116 6.34 -27.12 7.24
C THR A 116 5.19 -27.14 6.22
N GLN A 117 4.05 -26.55 6.57
CA GLN A 117 2.89 -26.40 5.68
C GLN A 117 2.91 -25.10 4.86
N LEU A 118 3.87 -24.20 5.11
CA LEU A 118 4.01 -22.98 4.32
C LEU A 118 4.29 -23.32 2.86
N ARG A 119 3.48 -22.74 1.98
CA ARG A 119 3.60 -22.92 0.53
C ARG A 119 3.41 -21.58 -0.19
N PRO A 120 3.92 -21.45 -1.43
CA PRO A 120 3.59 -20.30 -2.28
C PRO A 120 2.08 -20.09 -2.37
N ALA A 121 1.63 -18.88 -2.04
CA ALA A 121 0.22 -18.48 -2.03
C ALA A 121 -0.12 -17.57 -3.22
N PHE A 122 0.74 -16.58 -3.50
CA PHE A 122 0.60 -15.65 -4.63
C PHE A 122 1.95 -15.00 -4.95
N THR A 123 2.02 -14.30 -6.08
CA THR A 123 3.19 -13.51 -6.46
C THR A 123 2.86 -12.06 -6.71
N THR A 124 3.86 -11.19 -6.59
CA THR A 124 3.79 -9.82 -7.11
C THR A 124 5.05 -9.54 -7.92
N ASP A 125 4.84 -9.08 -9.15
CA ASP A 125 5.88 -8.82 -10.13
C ASP A 125 5.72 -7.38 -10.62
N PHE A 126 6.68 -6.52 -10.30
CA PHE A 126 6.59 -5.09 -10.61
C PHE A 126 7.96 -4.44 -10.82
N GLU A 127 7.98 -3.38 -11.61
CA GLU A 127 9.08 -2.42 -11.66
C GLU A 127 8.93 -1.43 -10.50
N ARG A 128 9.97 -1.30 -9.69
CA ARG A 128 10.11 -0.25 -8.69
C ARG A 128 11.14 0.76 -9.17
N ARG A 129 10.72 2.02 -9.31
CA ARG A 129 11.64 3.16 -9.49
C ARG A 129 11.76 3.91 -8.18
N THR A 130 12.98 4.10 -7.69
CA THR A 130 13.23 4.80 -6.42
C THR A 130 13.96 6.12 -6.63
N TRP A 131 13.75 7.02 -5.67
CA TRP A 131 14.53 8.24 -5.47
C TRP A 131 14.81 8.41 -3.98
N CYS A 132 15.99 8.93 -3.64
CA CYS A 132 16.33 9.28 -2.27
C CYS A 132 16.09 10.78 -2.06
N TYR A 133 15.19 11.12 -1.15
CA TYR A 133 14.88 12.50 -0.77
C TYR A 133 15.41 12.81 0.63
N ARG A 134 16.00 13.99 0.78
CA ARG A 134 16.49 14.51 2.06
C ARG A 134 15.99 15.92 2.29
N GLU A 135 15.45 16.17 3.49
CA GLU A 135 15.02 17.50 3.95
C GLU A 135 15.33 17.63 5.44
N GLY A 136 16.34 18.45 5.79
CA GLY A 136 16.82 18.53 7.17
C GLY A 136 17.28 17.16 7.67
N GLU A 137 16.72 16.70 8.79
CA GLU A 137 16.99 15.38 9.38
C GLU A 137 16.16 14.24 8.77
N ALA A 138 15.23 14.54 7.86
CA ALA A 138 14.39 13.53 7.24
C ALA A 138 15.09 12.88 6.04
N GLU A 139 15.13 11.55 6.04
CA GLU A 139 15.51 10.73 4.89
C GLU A 139 14.31 9.89 4.45
N ILE A 140 13.89 10.03 3.18
CA ILE A 140 12.71 9.37 2.64
C ILE A 140 13.08 8.65 1.34
N GLU A 141 12.74 7.37 1.23
CA GLU A 141 12.71 6.67 -0.05
C GLU A 141 11.37 6.94 -0.73
N ILE A 142 11.42 7.53 -1.93
CA ILE A 142 10.27 7.68 -2.80
C ILE A 142 10.27 6.48 -3.75
N ALA A 143 9.23 5.65 -3.74
CA ALA A 143 9.11 4.49 -4.61
C ALA A 143 7.86 4.58 -5.48
N LEU A 144 8.04 4.47 -6.79
CA LEU A 144 6.97 4.28 -7.77
C LEU A 144 6.95 2.81 -8.18
N ASP A 145 5.85 2.12 -7.87
CA ASP A 145 5.64 0.71 -8.20
C ASP A 145 4.63 0.56 -9.32
N GLN A 146 5.02 -0.19 -10.36
CA GLN A 146 4.17 -0.52 -11.50
C GLN A 146 4.30 -1.99 -11.91
N GLY A 147 3.19 -2.73 -11.92
CA GLY A 147 3.19 -4.14 -12.27
C GLY A 147 1.89 -4.81 -11.87
N GLU A 148 1.98 -6.01 -11.29
CA GLU A 148 0.78 -6.78 -10.97
C GLU A 148 0.94 -7.74 -9.78
N ILE A 149 -0.21 -8.05 -9.19
CA ILE A 149 -0.44 -9.14 -8.25
C ILE A 149 -1.00 -10.31 -9.06
N ARG A 150 -0.50 -11.52 -8.83
CA ARG A 150 -0.99 -12.75 -9.45
C ARG A 150 -1.37 -13.76 -8.38
N ALA A 151 -2.62 -14.22 -8.39
CA ALA A 151 -3.09 -15.23 -7.46
C ALA A 151 -4.18 -16.09 -8.09
N ASP A 152 -4.06 -17.41 -7.98
CA ASP A 152 -5.04 -18.39 -8.46
C ASP A 152 -5.53 -18.16 -9.92
N GLY A 153 -4.63 -17.70 -10.78
CA GLY A 153 -4.90 -17.41 -12.20
C GLY A 153 -5.54 -16.04 -12.46
N ALA A 154 -5.88 -15.28 -11.42
CA ALA A 154 -6.37 -13.91 -11.51
C ALA A 154 -5.23 -12.88 -11.33
N THR A 155 -5.46 -11.66 -11.82
CA THR A 155 -4.48 -10.57 -11.78
C THR A 155 -5.09 -9.26 -11.30
N LEU A 156 -4.30 -8.44 -10.60
CA LEU A 156 -4.63 -7.06 -10.24
C LEU A 156 -3.45 -6.13 -10.52
N ALA A 157 -3.71 -4.95 -11.07
CA ALA A 157 -2.66 -3.97 -11.36
C ALA A 157 -2.08 -3.34 -10.08
N ILE A 158 -0.76 -3.14 -10.06
CA ILE A 158 -0.03 -2.35 -9.08
C ILE A 158 0.32 -1.01 -9.75
N ARG A 159 -0.15 0.08 -9.15
CA ARG A 159 0.17 1.47 -9.52
C ARG A 159 0.11 2.30 -8.25
N GLU A 160 1.24 2.43 -7.59
CA GLU A 160 1.30 3.08 -6.27
C GLU A 160 2.59 3.88 -6.09
N LEU A 161 2.46 4.96 -5.31
CA LEU A 161 3.54 5.76 -4.78
C LEU A 161 3.66 5.44 -3.30
N GLU A 162 4.81 4.94 -2.88
CA GLU A 162 5.18 4.73 -1.48
C GLU A 162 6.24 5.75 -1.08
N LEU A 163 6.03 6.43 0.06
CA LEU A 163 7.01 7.30 0.70
C LEU A 163 7.42 6.64 2.01
N GLU A 164 8.60 6.03 2.05
CA GLU A 164 9.09 5.29 3.22
C GLU A 164 10.08 6.14 4.02
N LEU A 165 9.81 6.32 5.31
CA LEU A 165 10.68 7.08 6.22
C LEU A 165 11.88 6.21 6.64
N LYS A 166 13.09 6.61 6.25
CA LYS A 166 14.33 5.95 6.67
C LYS A 166 14.92 6.58 7.94
N ALA A 167 14.74 7.89 8.09
CA ALA A 167 15.13 8.65 9.28
C ALA A 167 14.30 9.93 9.40
N GLY A 168 14.20 10.48 10.61
CA GLY A 168 13.49 11.74 10.90
C GLY A 168 12.06 11.52 11.43
N ALA A 169 11.22 12.55 11.29
CA ALA A 169 9.87 12.58 11.84
C ALA A 169 8.80 12.25 10.77
N PRO A 170 7.76 11.45 11.07
CA PRO A 170 6.71 11.05 10.12
C PRO A 170 6.00 12.21 9.41
N GLU A 171 5.95 13.40 10.02
CA GLU A 171 5.38 14.61 9.42
C GLU A 171 6.06 15.00 8.11
N ALA A 172 7.32 14.60 7.90
CA ALA A 172 8.05 14.83 6.66
C ALA A 172 7.42 14.09 5.46
N LEU A 173 6.83 12.91 5.69
CA LEU A 173 6.12 12.15 4.63
C LEU A 173 4.95 12.96 4.07
N TRP A 174 4.18 13.59 4.96
CA TRP A 174 3.03 14.41 4.57
C TRP A 174 3.45 15.67 3.80
N ARG A 175 4.51 16.36 4.24
CA ARG A 175 5.04 17.54 3.52
C ARG A 175 5.54 17.17 2.12
N LEU A 176 6.23 16.04 2.01
CA LEU A 176 6.69 15.54 0.72
C LEU A 176 5.52 15.14 -0.19
N ALA A 177 4.51 14.44 0.35
CA ALA A 177 3.31 14.09 -0.41
C ALA A 177 2.56 15.35 -0.90
N GLU A 178 2.41 16.37 -0.06
CA GLU A 178 1.84 17.66 -0.45
C GLU A 178 2.62 18.29 -1.60
N THR A 179 3.95 18.25 -1.54
CA THR A 179 4.83 18.79 -2.59
C THR A 179 4.66 18.02 -3.91
N LEU A 180 4.70 16.69 -3.87
CA LEU A 180 4.58 15.83 -5.06
C LEU A 180 3.18 15.88 -5.70
N CYS A 181 2.16 16.15 -4.90
CA CYS A 181 0.77 16.18 -5.35
C CYS A 181 0.32 17.55 -5.84
N GLN A 182 1.08 18.61 -5.58
CA GLN A 182 0.75 19.95 -6.06
C GLN A 182 0.90 20.06 -7.58
N PRO A 183 0.09 20.93 -8.23
CA PRO A 183 0.31 21.34 -9.61
C PRO A 183 1.75 21.81 -9.87
N VAL A 184 2.37 21.26 -10.90
CA VAL A 184 3.66 21.74 -11.37
C VAL A 184 3.45 22.91 -12.35
N GLY A 185 3.85 24.11 -11.93
CA GLY A 185 3.77 25.32 -12.76
C GLY A 185 2.35 25.91 -12.88
N ALA A 186 2.26 27.09 -13.51
CA ALA A 186 0.99 27.78 -13.71
C ALA A 186 0.09 26.98 -14.67
N GLY A 187 -1.06 26.52 -14.18
CA GLY A 187 -2.01 25.70 -14.96
C GLY A 187 -1.69 24.21 -14.98
N GLY A 188 -0.72 23.74 -14.20
CA GLY A 188 -0.48 22.31 -14.02
C GLY A 188 -1.67 21.60 -13.36
N THR A 189 -1.80 20.31 -13.61
CA THR A 189 -2.76 19.46 -12.90
C THR A 189 -2.11 18.82 -11.68
N PRO A 190 -2.79 18.74 -10.52
CA PRO A 190 -2.32 17.93 -9.40
C PRO A 190 -2.05 16.48 -9.82
N LEU A 191 -1.16 15.80 -9.10
CA LEU A 191 -0.93 14.37 -9.31
C LEU A 191 -2.24 13.60 -9.05
N ALA A 192 -2.70 12.81 -10.01
CA ALA A 192 -3.94 12.04 -9.89
C ALA A 192 -3.74 10.82 -8.97
N ALA A 193 -3.96 11.01 -7.68
CA ALA A 193 -3.68 10.02 -6.63
C ALA A 193 -4.70 10.10 -5.48
N ARG A 194 -4.76 9.03 -4.68
CA ARG A 194 -5.54 8.97 -3.42
C ARG A 194 -4.77 8.14 -2.39
N PRO A 195 -4.98 8.33 -1.07
CA PRO A 195 -4.46 7.43 -0.06
C PRO A 195 -5.04 6.02 -0.24
N ALA A 196 -4.23 5.01 0.11
CA ALA A 196 -4.61 3.61 0.05
C ALA A 196 -4.13 2.89 1.33
N ASN A 197 -5.04 2.17 1.97
CA ASN A 197 -4.79 1.41 3.20
C ASN A 197 -4.49 -0.07 2.90
N HIS A 198 -4.98 -0.59 1.77
CA HIS A 198 -4.72 -1.96 1.36
C HIS A 198 -3.27 -2.17 0.91
N SER A 199 -2.60 -3.16 1.51
CA SER A 199 -1.29 -3.62 1.07
C SER A 199 -1.41 -4.56 -0.15
N LYS A 200 -0.32 -4.72 -0.90
CA LYS A 200 -0.26 -5.74 -1.98
C LYS A 200 -0.68 -7.14 -1.49
N ALA A 201 -0.32 -7.50 -0.25
CA ALA A 201 -0.68 -8.80 0.34
C ALA A 201 -2.18 -8.91 0.65
N SER A 202 -2.80 -7.87 1.23
CA SER A 202 -4.25 -7.90 1.52
C SER A 202 -5.09 -7.86 0.25
N ARG A 203 -4.64 -7.16 -0.79
CA ARG A 203 -5.26 -7.19 -2.13
C ARG A 203 -5.21 -8.59 -2.74
N ALA A 204 -4.07 -9.29 -2.62
CA ALA A 204 -3.93 -10.66 -3.08
C ALA A 204 -4.80 -11.64 -2.29
N GLY A 205 -4.88 -11.50 -0.97
CA GLY A 205 -5.77 -12.28 -0.11
C GLY A 205 -7.23 -12.18 -0.55
N ALA A 206 -7.73 -10.95 -0.74
CA ALA A 206 -9.08 -10.71 -1.25
C ALA A 206 -9.29 -11.25 -2.69
N LEU A 207 -8.27 -11.19 -3.55
CA LEU A 207 -8.33 -11.78 -4.89
C LEU A 207 -8.51 -13.31 -4.85
N ARG A 208 -7.89 -13.99 -3.88
CA ARG A 208 -7.94 -15.45 -3.72
C ARG A 208 -9.19 -15.94 -3.02
N HIS A 209 -9.57 -15.26 -1.94
CA HIS A 209 -10.60 -15.72 -1.01
C HIS A 209 -11.94 -14.99 -1.19
N GLY A 210 -11.97 -13.99 -2.07
CA GLY A 210 -13.12 -13.14 -2.33
C GLY A 210 -13.06 -11.83 -1.56
N TRP A 211 -13.64 -10.80 -2.16
CA TRP A 211 -13.73 -9.47 -1.56
C TRP A 211 -14.71 -9.47 -0.38
N PRO A 212 -14.43 -8.68 0.69
CA PRO A 212 -15.36 -8.55 1.79
C PRO A 212 -16.68 -7.96 1.31
N ARG A 213 -17.77 -8.26 2.03
CA ARG A 213 -19.05 -7.59 1.79
C ARG A 213 -19.08 -6.25 2.53
N PRO A 214 -19.74 -5.21 1.97
CA PRO A 214 -19.96 -3.98 2.72
C PRO A 214 -20.70 -4.25 4.04
N PRO A 215 -20.42 -3.50 5.11
CA PRO A 215 -21.11 -3.66 6.39
C PRO A 215 -22.62 -3.41 6.24
N ALA A 216 -23.43 -4.21 6.94
CA ALA A 216 -24.89 -4.13 6.86
C ALA A 216 -25.50 -2.93 7.61
N HIS A 217 -24.79 -2.38 8.59
CA HIS A 217 -25.25 -1.26 9.43
C HIS A 217 -24.59 0.06 9.01
N ALA A 218 -25.12 1.16 9.56
CA ALA A 218 -24.69 2.52 9.24
C ALA A 218 -23.15 2.60 9.25
N PRO A 219 -22.52 2.92 8.10
CA PRO A 219 -21.10 2.82 7.99
C PRO A 219 -20.44 3.86 8.90
N GLU A 220 -19.35 3.47 9.56
CA GLU A 220 -18.50 4.39 10.30
C GLU A 220 -18.14 5.58 9.41
N ALA A 221 -18.40 6.79 9.91
CA ALA A 221 -18.09 8.02 9.23
C ALA A 221 -16.65 8.44 9.59
N SER A 222 -15.69 7.68 9.11
CA SER A 222 -14.27 7.98 9.24
C SER A 222 -13.59 8.00 7.87
N LEU A 223 -12.50 8.77 7.76
CA LEU A 223 -11.72 8.85 6.53
C LEU A 223 -11.16 7.48 6.14
N ASP A 224 -10.74 6.68 7.12
CA ASP A 224 -10.21 5.32 6.88
C ASP A 224 -11.26 4.38 6.34
N ALA A 225 -12.48 4.41 6.89
CA ALA A 225 -13.58 3.64 6.35
C ALA A 225 -13.88 4.06 4.90
N LEU A 226 -13.85 5.36 4.59
CA LEU A 226 -14.03 5.81 3.21
C LEU A 226 -12.91 5.26 2.28
N ILE A 227 -11.65 5.35 2.70
CA ILE A 227 -10.49 4.84 1.94
C ILE A 227 -10.61 3.35 1.71
N GLU A 228 -10.98 2.57 2.73
CA GLU A 228 -11.17 1.12 2.62
C GLU A 228 -12.26 0.77 1.60
N ALA A 229 -13.39 1.48 1.61
CA ALA A 229 -14.44 1.25 0.61
C ALA A 229 -13.96 1.51 -0.81
N LEU A 230 -13.12 2.55 -1.00
CA LEU A 230 -12.54 2.87 -2.31
C LEU A 230 -11.47 1.87 -2.73
N ASP A 231 -10.65 1.37 -1.80
CA ASP A 231 -9.69 0.30 -2.07
C ASP A 231 -10.38 -0.97 -2.56
N VAL A 232 -11.42 -1.42 -1.85
CA VAL A 232 -12.19 -2.60 -2.27
C VAL A 232 -12.90 -2.35 -3.60
N TRP A 233 -13.56 -1.21 -3.77
CA TRP A 233 -14.27 -0.90 -5.02
C TRP A 233 -13.32 -0.87 -6.22
N GLN A 234 -12.13 -0.27 -6.07
CA GLN A 234 -11.14 -0.17 -7.14
C GLN A 234 -10.76 -1.52 -7.72
N ASP A 235 -10.50 -2.50 -6.85
CA ASP A 235 -10.00 -3.80 -7.28
C ASP A 235 -11.13 -4.80 -7.57
N SER A 236 -12.25 -4.73 -6.85
CA SER A 236 -13.38 -5.65 -7.03
C SER A 236 -14.33 -5.26 -8.16
N GLY A 237 -14.43 -3.96 -8.46
CA GLY A 237 -15.46 -3.42 -9.34
C GLY A 237 -16.90 -3.54 -8.78
N ASP A 238 -17.08 -3.97 -7.52
CA ASP A 238 -18.41 -4.19 -6.96
C ASP A 238 -19.14 -2.86 -6.70
N PRO A 239 -20.29 -2.59 -7.36
CA PRO A 239 -21.03 -1.36 -7.17
C PRO A 239 -21.61 -1.19 -5.76
N ALA A 240 -21.69 -2.24 -4.95
CA ALA A 240 -22.06 -2.14 -3.54
C ALA A 240 -21.02 -1.35 -2.73
N TRP A 241 -19.73 -1.51 -3.04
CA TRP A 241 -18.66 -0.76 -2.40
C TRP A 241 -18.60 0.70 -2.86
N LEU A 242 -18.96 0.99 -4.12
CA LEU A 242 -19.18 2.38 -4.57
C LEU A 242 -20.29 3.06 -3.74
N ARG A 243 -21.44 2.41 -3.56
CA ARG A 243 -22.53 2.94 -2.72
C ARG A 243 -22.10 3.13 -1.27
N CYS A 244 -21.29 2.21 -0.75
CA CYS A 244 -20.71 2.31 0.59
C CYS A 244 -19.82 3.56 0.71
N ALA A 245 -18.92 3.78 -0.25
CA ALA A 245 -18.06 4.97 -0.30
C ALA A 245 -18.88 6.27 -0.39
N GLN A 246 -19.90 6.32 -1.25
CA GLN A 246 -20.80 7.47 -1.36
C GLN A 246 -21.51 7.78 -0.04
N THR A 247 -22.01 6.75 0.66
CA THR A 247 -22.68 6.91 1.95
C THR A 247 -21.71 7.40 3.03
N ARG A 248 -20.49 6.84 3.09
CA ARG A 248 -19.44 7.25 4.02
C ARG A 248 -19.02 8.71 3.80
N LEU A 249 -18.84 9.11 2.55
CA LEU A 249 -18.50 10.49 2.21
C LEU A 249 -19.63 11.47 2.58
N ALA A 250 -20.89 11.11 2.33
CA ALA A 250 -22.03 11.92 2.75
C ALA A 250 -22.10 12.06 4.28
N ALA A 251 -21.84 10.98 5.03
CA ALA A 251 -21.81 11.02 6.49
C ALA A 251 -20.65 11.88 7.04
N LEU A 252 -19.47 11.85 6.42
CA LEU A 252 -18.37 12.76 6.77
C LEU A 252 -18.77 14.23 6.56
N ALA A 253 -19.49 14.53 5.47
CA ALA A 253 -19.94 15.88 5.17
C ALA A 253 -21.01 16.41 6.14
N THR A 254 -21.76 15.54 6.84
CA THR A 254 -22.71 15.97 7.87
C THR A 254 -22.03 16.24 9.22
N GLN A 255 -20.89 15.59 9.50
CA GLN A 255 -20.13 15.78 10.72
C GLN A 255 -19.28 17.05 10.72
N GLY A 256 -18.87 17.53 9.55
CA GLY A 256 -18.09 18.76 9.43
C GLY A 256 -18.04 19.27 7.99
N SER A 257 -18.10 20.60 7.83
CA SER A 257 -17.93 21.23 6.52
C SER A 257 -16.44 21.38 6.21
N HIS A 258 -15.96 20.67 5.19
CA HIS A 258 -14.62 20.85 4.64
C HIS A 258 -14.69 20.90 3.10
N PRO A 259 -14.12 21.92 2.43
CA PRO A 259 -14.26 22.11 0.99
C PRO A 259 -13.76 20.91 0.17
N ALA A 260 -12.73 20.21 0.66
CA ALA A 260 -12.22 19.02 0.00
C ALA A 260 -13.26 17.87 -0.08
N LEU A 261 -14.23 17.77 0.84
CA LEU A 261 -15.28 16.75 0.75
C LEU A 261 -16.16 16.96 -0.50
N ALA A 262 -16.44 18.22 -0.85
CA ALA A 262 -17.18 18.55 -2.07
C ALA A 262 -16.39 18.16 -3.34
N THR A 263 -15.07 18.37 -3.34
CA THR A 263 -14.18 17.95 -4.42
C THR A 263 -14.20 16.44 -4.64
N LEU A 264 -14.26 15.65 -3.57
CA LEU A 264 -14.36 14.19 -3.67
C LEU A 264 -15.76 13.72 -4.11
N SER A 265 -16.81 14.46 -3.72
CA SER A 265 -18.19 14.05 -3.96
C SER A 265 -18.57 14.05 -5.43
N ALA A 266 -18.11 15.04 -6.20
CA ALA A 266 -18.49 15.20 -7.60
C ALA A 266 -18.18 13.96 -8.47
N PRO A 267 -16.92 13.48 -8.56
CA PRO A 267 -16.61 12.26 -9.33
C PRO A 267 -17.27 11.02 -8.74
N LEU A 268 -17.30 10.88 -7.41
CA LEU A 268 -17.83 9.69 -6.77
C LEU A 268 -19.34 9.53 -6.99
N SER A 269 -20.10 10.63 -7.04
CA SER A 269 -21.52 10.62 -7.44
C SER A 269 -21.73 10.20 -8.89
N GLY A 270 -20.75 10.47 -9.76
CA GLY A 270 -20.73 10.02 -11.16
C GLY A 270 -20.28 8.56 -11.35
N GLY A 271 -19.90 7.87 -10.27
CA GLY A 271 -19.34 6.51 -10.35
C GLY A 271 -17.87 6.48 -10.77
N GLU A 272 -17.16 7.59 -10.60
CA GLU A 272 -15.73 7.72 -10.91
C GLU A 272 -14.89 7.78 -9.64
N MET A 273 -13.66 7.26 -9.71
CA MET A 273 -12.73 7.31 -8.59
C MET A 273 -12.22 8.75 -8.37
N PRO A 274 -12.34 9.32 -7.16
CA PRO A 274 -11.85 10.66 -6.87
C PRO A 274 -10.31 10.68 -6.75
N TRP A 275 -9.60 10.82 -7.87
CA TRP A 275 -8.14 10.96 -7.91
C TRP A 275 -7.62 12.36 -7.51
N ALA A 276 -8.28 13.00 -6.54
CA ALA A 276 -8.00 14.38 -6.12
C ALA A 276 -7.04 14.42 -4.93
N SER A 277 -5.75 14.17 -5.20
CA SER A 277 -4.71 14.04 -4.18
C SER A 277 -4.66 15.20 -3.17
N SER A 278 -4.73 16.44 -3.64
CA SER A 278 -4.72 17.63 -2.75
C SER A 278 -5.94 17.66 -1.82
N ALA A 279 -7.12 17.22 -2.30
CA ALA A 279 -8.32 17.13 -1.49
C ALA A 279 -8.16 16.06 -0.39
N TRP A 280 -7.68 14.87 -0.76
CA TRP A 280 -7.39 13.80 0.20
C TRP A 280 -6.38 14.21 1.27
N LEU A 281 -5.26 14.80 0.87
CA LEU A 281 -4.23 15.26 1.80
C LEU A 281 -4.78 16.33 2.75
N ALA A 282 -5.66 17.22 2.31
CA ALA A 282 -6.29 18.21 3.18
C ALA A 282 -7.21 17.56 4.23
N LEU A 283 -7.88 16.45 3.89
CA LEU A 283 -8.79 15.73 4.79
C LEU A 283 -8.06 14.89 5.85
N ARG A 284 -6.73 14.68 5.75
CA ARG A 284 -5.96 13.85 6.70
C ARG A 284 -6.07 14.30 8.17
N ARG A 285 -6.50 15.53 8.41
CA ARG A 285 -6.69 16.11 9.75
C ARG A 285 -8.12 15.98 10.27
N LEU A 286 -9.02 15.41 9.49
CA LEU A 286 -10.36 15.01 9.93
C LEU A 286 -10.25 13.60 10.51
N GLY A 287 -9.86 13.55 11.79
CA GLY A 287 -9.71 12.35 12.60
C GLY A 287 -9.71 12.75 14.06
#